data_AF-A0A7S0A4A5-F1
#
_entry.id   AF-A0A7S0A4A5-F1
#
_cell.length_a   1.000
_cell.length_b   1.000
_cell.length_c   1.000
_cell.angle_alpha   90.00
_cell.angle_beta   90.00
_cell.angle_gamma   90.00
#
_symmetry.space_group_name_H-M   'P 1'
#
loop_
_entity.id
_entity.type
_entity.pdbx_description
1 polymer ?
#
loop_
_entity_poly.entity_id
_entity_poly.type
_entity_poly.pdbx_seq_one_letter_code
_entity_poly.pdbx_strand_id
1 'polypeptide(L)'
;GETQEDKQIGLRASIHHNQARAYYKIEDYRRAAEEARACLRLDPEHSKAAKILEELAPNIAGTTVVADHPALVKPLLQPRQEEELAKPSANRLVKGLLQLKDEGNSSLLRGNAAEAIATYSKAILRFAEVEHELQGANQSALKATLFANRSQAHINLKNWEEALDDAQSSLKVQPDNPKALHRKEIAEKGLASLQQQQSYGEALKNALFYKNQGNKLLTEGDGKAAAGEYTSGLE
;
A
#
# COMPACT_ATOMS: atom_id res chain seq x y z
N GLY A 1 34.78 34.23 18.63
CA GLY A 1 34.46 32.81 18.39
C GLY A 1 32.98 32.74 18.17
N GLU A 2 32.53 32.20 17.04
CA GLU A 2 31.10 32.09 16.71
C GLU A 2 30.35 31.34 17.79
N THR A 3 29.25 31.93 18.24
CA THR A 3 28.39 31.32 19.25
C THR A 3 27.63 30.13 18.64
N GLN A 4 27.11 29.25 19.50
CA GLN A 4 26.29 28.13 19.05
C GLN A 4 25.01 28.60 18.32
N GLU A 5 24.54 29.79 18.66
CA GLU A 5 23.41 30.46 18.02
C GLU A 5 23.76 30.96 16.62
N ASP A 6 24.94 31.57 16.44
CA ASP A 6 25.44 32.01 15.12
C ASP A 6 25.56 30.82 14.15
N LYS A 7 26.05 29.68 14.63
CA LYS A 7 26.15 28.44 13.84
C LYS A 7 24.78 27.89 13.45
N GLN A 8 23.80 28.00 14.34
CA GLN A 8 22.43 27.56 14.07
C GLN A 8 21.72 28.48 13.07
N ILE A 9 21.98 29.80 13.13
CA ILE A 9 21.49 30.80 12.17
C ILE A 9 22.08 30.53 10.79
N GLY A 10 23.40 30.32 10.68
CA GLY A 10 24.06 30.00 9.42
C GLY A 10 23.56 28.70 8.79
N LEU A 11 23.32 27.66 9.60
CA LEU A 11 22.72 26.41 9.12
C LEU A 11 21.31 26.63 8.58
N ARG A 12 20.47 27.39 9.28
CA ARG A 12 19.10 27.73 8.84
C ARG A 12 19.11 28.53 7.54
N ALA A 13 19.99 29.53 7.42
CA ALA A 13 20.16 30.30 6.19
C ALA A 13 20.53 29.40 4.99
N SER A 14 21.43 28.44 5.20
CA SER A 14 21.84 27.47 4.18
C SER A 14 20.69 26.53 3.76
N ILE A 15 19.87 26.08 4.71
CA ILE A 15 18.68 25.25 4.43
C ILE A 15 17.69 26.00 3.54
N HIS A 16 17.34 27.24 3.90
CA HIS A 16 16.45 28.08 3.10
C HIS A 16 17.02 28.34 1.69
N HIS A 17 18.33 28.58 1.56
CA HIS A 17 18.96 28.72 0.23
C HIS A 17 18.83 27.44 -0.61
N ASN A 18 19.05 26.26 -0.02
CA ASN A 18 18.94 24.99 -0.74
C ASN A 18 17.50 24.68 -1.14
N GLN A 19 16.52 25.00 -0.29
CA GLN A 19 15.09 24.90 -0.61
C GLN A 19 14.70 25.84 -1.75
N ALA A 20 15.17 27.09 -1.73
CA ALA A 20 14.95 28.03 -2.83
C ALA A 20 15.44 27.49 -4.18
N ARG A 21 16.64 26.87 -4.21
CA ARG A 21 17.17 26.22 -5.42
C ARG A 21 16.38 24.99 -5.85
N ALA A 22 15.88 24.20 -4.91
CA ALA A 22 15.07 23.02 -5.22
C ALA A 22 13.72 23.44 -5.84
N TYR A 23 13.06 24.45 -5.28
CA TYR A 23 11.82 25.01 -5.82
C TYR A 23 12.02 25.66 -7.19
N TYR A 24 13.13 26.37 -7.38
CA TYR A 24 13.48 26.95 -8.68
C TYR A 24 13.60 25.87 -9.77
N LYS A 25 14.22 24.72 -9.47
CA LYS A 25 14.38 23.60 -10.42
C LYS A 25 13.09 22.91 -10.82
N ILE A 26 12.07 22.96 -9.98
CA ILE A 26 10.74 22.41 -10.29
C ILE A 26 9.77 23.50 -10.77
N GLU A 27 10.30 24.68 -11.11
CA GLU A 27 9.57 25.84 -11.63
C GLU A 27 8.50 26.41 -10.68
N ASP A 28 8.59 26.09 -9.38
CA ASP A 28 7.75 26.68 -8.34
C ASP A 28 8.37 28.02 -7.88
N TYR A 29 8.30 29.01 -8.77
CA TYR A 29 8.97 30.31 -8.62
C TYR A 29 8.49 31.13 -7.43
N ARG A 30 7.22 30.95 -7.02
CA ARG A 30 6.67 31.62 -5.84
C ARG A 30 7.37 31.14 -4.57
N ARG A 31 7.44 29.82 -4.36
CA ARG A 31 8.11 29.25 -3.18
C ARG A 31 9.62 29.47 -3.23
N ALA A 32 10.22 29.40 -4.41
CA ALA A 32 11.64 29.73 -4.59
C ALA A 32 11.97 31.15 -4.08
N ALA A 33 11.10 32.13 -4.35
CA ALA A 33 11.29 33.51 -3.87
C ALA A 33 11.01 33.68 -2.36
N GLU A 34 10.01 32.99 -1.81
CA GLU A 34 9.72 33.00 -0.37
C GLU A 34 10.93 32.47 0.44
N GLU A 35 11.52 31.37 0.00
CA GLU A 35 12.69 30.74 0.63
C GLU A 35 13.97 31.56 0.46
N ALA A 36 14.19 32.15 -0.72
CA ALA A 36 15.34 33.04 -0.93
C ALA A 36 15.27 34.30 -0.05
N ARG A 37 14.07 34.86 0.17
CA ARG A 37 13.86 35.97 1.14
C ARG A 37 14.06 35.52 2.58
N ALA A 38 13.67 34.30 2.93
CA ALA A 38 13.89 33.73 4.27
C ALA A 38 15.39 33.57 4.57
N CYS A 39 16.17 33.10 3.58
CA CYS A 39 17.62 33.04 3.66
C CYS A 39 18.22 34.44 3.93
N LEU A 40 17.83 35.46 3.16
CA LEU A 40 18.35 36.83 3.31
C LEU A 40 17.90 37.53 4.61
N ARG A 41 16.80 37.10 5.25
CA ARG A 41 16.45 37.58 6.60
C ARG A 41 17.41 37.08 7.68
N LEU A 42 18.00 35.90 7.47
CA LEU A 42 18.93 35.26 8.40
C LEU A 42 20.39 35.60 8.08
N ASP A 43 20.72 35.71 6.80
CA ASP A 43 22.04 36.11 6.28
C ASP A 43 21.85 37.10 5.11
N PRO A 44 21.77 38.41 5.41
CA PRO A 44 21.56 39.45 4.40
C PRO A 44 22.64 39.51 3.31
N GLU A 45 23.85 39.02 3.61
CA GLU A 45 25.00 39.02 2.70
C GLU A 45 25.07 37.74 1.83
N HIS A 46 24.06 36.87 1.90
CA HIS A 46 24.04 35.60 1.18
C HIS A 46 23.82 35.79 -0.34
N SER A 47 24.91 36.12 -1.05
CA SER A 47 24.94 36.47 -2.48
C SER A 47 24.22 35.47 -3.41
N LYS A 48 24.26 34.16 -3.11
CA LYS A 48 23.60 33.14 -3.93
C LYS A 48 22.07 33.14 -3.80
N ALA A 49 21.52 33.60 -2.67
CA ALA A 49 20.09 33.71 -2.47
C ALA A 49 19.55 35.00 -3.12
N ALA A 50 20.31 36.09 -3.05
CA ALA A 50 20.01 37.32 -3.78
C ALA A 50 19.91 37.11 -5.29
N LYS A 51 20.86 36.37 -5.89
CA LYS A 51 20.82 36.02 -7.33
C LYS A 51 19.56 35.27 -7.75
N ILE A 52 19.05 34.36 -6.92
CA ILE A 52 17.80 33.63 -7.22
C ILE A 52 16.62 34.61 -7.33
N LEU A 53 16.55 35.63 -6.46
CA LEU A 53 15.48 36.63 -6.55
C LEU A 53 15.59 37.54 -7.77
N GLU A 54 16.82 37.86 -8.18
CA GLU A 54 17.09 38.64 -9.40
C GLU A 54 16.68 37.84 -10.66
N GLU A 55 17.06 36.56 -10.74
CA GLU A 55 16.68 35.65 -11.84
C GLU A 55 15.17 35.42 -11.91
N LEU A 56 14.48 35.46 -10.76
CA LEU A 56 13.04 35.28 -10.67
C LEU A 56 12.24 36.57 -10.91
N ALA A 57 12.86 37.75 -10.84
CA ALA A 57 12.21 39.04 -11.05
C ALA A 57 11.37 39.13 -12.35
N PRO A 58 11.82 38.61 -13.52
CA PRO A 58 10.99 38.60 -14.72
C PRO A 58 9.79 37.63 -14.68
N ASN A 59 9.79 36.63 -13.78
CA ASN A 59 8.75 35.59 -13.69
C ASN A 59 7.67 35.85 -12.62
N ILE A 60 7.89 36.79 -11.68
CA ILE A 60 6.99 37.03 -10.53
C ILE A 60 6.29 38.41 -10.60
N ALA A 61 6.40 39.13 -11.72
CA ALA A 61 5.88 40.49 -11.90
C ALA A 61 4.35 40.69 -11.69
N GLY A 62 3.59 39.64 -11.37
CA GLY A 62 2.14 39.68 -11.15
C GLY A 62 1.65 39.49 -9.71
N THR A 63 2.52 39.37 -8.69
CA THR A 63 2.07 39.14 -7.29
C THR A 63 2.57 40.20 -6.32
N THR A 64 1.94 41.37 -6.38
CA THR A 64 2.03 42.43 -5.37
C THR A 64 0.95 42.25 -4.30
N VAL A 65 1.33 42.05 -3.03
CA VAL A 65 0.72 42.63 -1.80
C VAL A 65 1.47 42.05 -0.58
N VAL A 66 1.83 42.74 0.50
CA VAL A 66 1.68 44.13 0.98
C VAL A 66 2.90 44.41 1.89
N ALA A 67 3.39 45.64 1.91
CA ALA A 67 4.31 46.14 2.92
C ALA A 67 3.56 46.80 4.11
N ASP A 68 4.21 46.78 5.28
CA ASP A 68 4.10 47.69 6.43
C ASP A 68 2.85 47.66 7.34
N HIS A 69 3.03 47.25 8.61
CA HIS A 69 3.09 48.19 9.75
C HIS A 69 3.64 47.55 11.06
N PRO A 70 4.28 48.35 11.95
CA PRO A 70 4.95 47.89 13.18
C PRO A 70 4.13 48.15 14.48
N ALA A 71 4.57 47.51 15.58
CA ALA A 71 4.43 47.89 17.00
C ALA A 71 3.51 47.06 17.97
N LEU A 72 4.17 46.45 18.98
CA LEU A 72 3.87 46.40 20.45
C LEU A 72 3.09 45.23 21.14
N VAL A 73 3.89 44.40 21.87
CA VAL A 73 3.80 43.85 23.27
C VAL A 73 2.98 42.57 23.63
N LYS A 74 3.74 41.45 23.79
CA LYS A 74 3.84 40.36 24.85
C LYS A 74 2.68 40.06 25.86
N PRO A 75 2.69 38.90 26.60
CA PRO A 75 3.09 37.49 26.30
C PRO A 75 2.08 36.39 26.84
N LEU A 76 2.37 35.09 26.56
CA LEU A 76 1.86 33.83 27.16
C LEU A 76 0.68 33.10 26.46
N LEU A 77 0.94 32.08 25.62
CA LEU A 77 0.78 30.62 25.90
C LEU A 77 0.93 29.74 24.62
N GLN A 78 1.91 28.82 24.67
CA GLN A 78 2.07 27.51 23.99
C GLN A 78 2.47 27.37 22.49
N PRO A 79 3.25 26.29 22.16
CA PRO A 79 3.95 26.15 20.87
C PRO A 79 3.07 25.47 19.81
N ARG A 80 3.00 26.05 18.60
CA ARG A 80 2.44 25.38 17.42
C ARG A 80 3.53 25.14 16.36
N GLN A 81 3.98 23.88 16.39
CA GLN A 81 4.40 23.00 15.30
C GLN A 81 4.71 23.65 13.94
N GLU A 82 5.96 23.47 13.55
CA GLU A 82 6.53 23.69 12.21
C GLU A 82 5.72 22.95 11.13
N GLU A 83 5.33 23.68 10.07
CA GLU A 83 4.62 23.13 8.91
C GLU A 83 5.64 22.71 7.84
N GLU A 84 5.82 21.40 7.68
CA GLU A 84 6.82 20.73 6.83
C GLU A 84 6.32 20.53 5.37
N LEU A 85 7.22 20.69 4.40
CA LEU A 85 7.10 20.53 2.95
C LEU A 85 5.98 19.59 2.41
N ALA A 86 5.09 20.13 1.56
CA ALA A 86 3.95 19.41 1.00
C ALA A 86 4.30 18.36 -0.07
N LYS A 87 4.44 17.10 0.38
CA LYS A 87 3.99 15.86 -0.31
C LYS A 87 2.53 16.07 -0.79
N PRO A 88 1.96 15.34 -1.80
CA PRO A 88 0.51 15.37 -1.99
C PRO A 88 -0.10 15.16 -0.61
N SER A 89 -0.83 16.15 -0.08
CA SER A 89 -1.10 16.22 1.36
C SER A 89 -1.53 14.83 1.82
N ALA A 90 -0.99 14.31 2.91
CA ALA A 90 -1.27 12.94 3.37
C ALA A 90 -2.76 12.60 3.26
N ASN A 91 -3.62 13.61 3.51
CA ASN A 91 -5.04 13.65 3.24
C ASN A 91 -5.49 13.21 1.83
N ARG A 92 -4.85 13.67 0.74
CA ARG A 92 -5.16 13.25 -0.64
C ARG A 92 -4.85 11.78 -0.88
N LEU A 93 -3.71 11.28 -0.39
CA LEU A 93 -3.34 9.87 -0.58
C LEU A 93 -4.23 8.95 0.27
N VAL A 94 -4.52 9.33 1.52
CA VAL A 94 -5.49 8.65 2.39
C VAL A 94 -6.89 8.68 1.78
N LYS A 95 -7.31 9.81 1.19
CA LYS A 95 -8.58 9.88 0.45
C LYS A 95 -8.61 8.89 -0.72
N GLY A 96 -7.54 8.81 -1.51
CA GLY A 96 -7.42 7.86 -2.61
C GLY A 96 -7.46 6.40 -2.14
N LEU A 97 -6.83 6.10 -1.00
CA LEU A 97 -6.91 4.79 -0.36
C LEU A 97 -8.35 4.39 0.01
N LEU A 98 -9.09 5.31 0.65
CA LEU A 98 -10.48 5.06 1.02
C LEU A 98 -11.38 4.88 -0.21
N GLN A 99 -11.14 5.65 -1.28
CA GLN A 99 -11.83 5.48 -2.56
C GLN A 99 -11.58 4.09 -3.15
N LEU A 100 -10.34 3.62 -3.20
CA LEU A 100 -10.02 2.27 -3.67
C LEU A 100 -10.71 1.19 -2.81
N LYS A 101 -10.76 1.37 -1.49
CA LYS A 101 -11.51 0.47 -0.59
C LYS A 101 -13.00 0.43 -0.96
N ASP A 102 -13.62 1.59 -1.19
CA ASP A 102 -15.05 1.69 -1.51
C ASP A 102 -15.38 1.20 -2.93
N GLU A 103 -14.47 1.41 -3.90
CA GLU A 103 -14.55 0.84 -5.25
C GLU A 103 -14.47 -0.69 -5.20
N GLY A 104 -13.52 -1.25 -4.43
CA GLY A 104 -13.41 -2.69 -4.22
C GLY A 104 -14.67 -3.27 -3.58
N ASN A 105 -15.26 -2.58 -2.61
CA ASN A 105 -16.55 -2.98 -2.00
C ASN A 105 -17.66 -2.99 -3.04
N SER A 106 -17.71 -1.96 -3.89
CA SER A 106 -18.71 -1.82 -4.95
C SER A 106 -18.56 -2.91 -6.02
N SER A 107 -17.34 -3.30 -6.38
CA SER A 107 -17.09 -4.43 -7.29
C SER A 107 -17.51 -5.77 -6.66
N LEU A 108 -17.26 -5.99 -5.36
CA LEU A 108 -17.77 -7.18 -4.66
C LEU A 108 -19.29 -7.25 -4.66
N LEU A 109 -19.97 -6.14 -4.36
CA LEU A 109 -21.44 -6.08 -4.35
C LEU A 109 -22.04 -6.35 -5.74
N ARG A 110 -21.33 -5.96 -6.81
CA ARG A 110 -21.71 -6.26 -8.20
C ARG A 110 -21.39 -7.70 -8.63
N GLY A 111 -20.75 -8.50 -7.77
CA GLY A 111 -20.30 -9.86 -8.10
C GLY A 111 -19.00 -9.92 -8.92
N ASN A 112 -18.38 -8.77 -9.21
CA ASN A 112 -17.13 -8.68 -9.98
C ASN A 112 -15.92 -8.94 -9.08
N ALA A 113 -15.74 -10.20 -8.67
CA ALA A 113 -14.69 -10.57 -7.72
C ALA A 113 -13.26 -10.29 -8.24
N ALA A 114 -12.98 -10.52 -9.53
CA ALA A 114 -11.67 -10.25 -10.12
C ALA A 114 -11.30 -8.75 -10.08
N GLU A 115 -12.26 -7.87 -10.41
CA GLU A 115 -12.08 -6.43 -10.32
C GLU A 115 -11.86 -6.01 -8.85
N ALA A 116 -12.64 -6.59 -7.93
CA ALA A 116 -12.46 -6.32 -6.51
C ALA A 116 -11.05 -6.70 -6.01
N ILE A 117 -10.51 -7.87 -6.41
CA ILE A 117 -9.13 -8.27 -6.08
C ILE A 117 -8.13 -7.24 -6.58
N ALA A 118 -8.25 -6.81 -7.84
CA ALA A 118 -7.36 -5.82 -8.42
C ALA A 118 -7.40 -4.48 -7.66
N THR A 119 -8.61 -4.01 -7.33
CA THR A 119 -8.80 -2.74 -6.62
C THR A 119 -8.32 -2.82 -5.16
N TYR A 120 -8.61 -3.89 -4.42
CA TYR A 120 -8.06 -4.06 -3.07
C TYR A 120 -6.55 -4.20 -3.06
N SER A 121 -5.97 -4.84 -4.08
CA SER A 121 -4.51 -4.94 -4.20
C SER A 121 -3.87 -3.56 -4.40
N LYS A 122 -4.48 -2.70 -5.23
CA LYS A 122 -4.09 -1.28 -5.33
C LYS A 122 -4.27 -0.55 -4.01
N ALA A 123 -5.36 -0.79 -3.28
CA ALA A 123 -5.60 -0.19 -1.97
C ALA A 123 -4.52 -0.60 -0.95
N ILE A 124 -4.13 -1.87 -0.92
CA ILE A 124 -3.07 -2.38 -0.02
C ILE A 124 -1.70 -1.76 -0.36
N LEU A 125 -1.38 -1.61 -1.66
CA LEU A 125 -0.17 -0.92 -2.08
C LEU A 125 -0.19 0.55 -1.65
N ARG A 126 -1.30 1.26 -1.89
CA ARG A 126 -1.46 2.66 -1.45
C ARG A 126 -1.46 2.79 0.08
N PHE A 127 -1.98 1.80 0.80
CA PHE A 127 -1.95 1.76 2.25
C PHE A 127 -0.50 1.77 2.76
N ALA A 128 0.39 0.99 2.15
CA ALA A 128 1.81 0.98 2.53
C ALA A 128 2.50 2.35 2.34
N GLU A 129 2.06 3.16 1.36
CA GLU A 129 2.59 4.51 1.14
C GLU A 129 2.17 5.52 2.22
N VAL A 130 1.00 5.32 2.85
CA VAL A 130 0.41 6.25 3.82
C VAL A 130 0.32 5.68 5.24
N GLU A 131 0.86 4.49 5.47
CA GLU A 131 0.71 3.77 6.74
C GLU A 131 1.21 4.61 7.92
N HIS A 132 2.30 5.37 7.74
CA HIS A 132 2.86 6.28 8.75
C HIS A 132 1.97 7.51 9.06
N GLU A 133 1.07 7.86 8.15
CA GLU A 133 0.15 9.00 8.30
C GLU A 133 -1.17 8.57 9.00
N LEU A 134 -1.43 7.27 9.09
CA LEU A 134 -2.58 6.69 9.77
C LEU A 134 -2.22 6.39 11.23
N GLN A 135 -3.15 6.66 12.16
CA GLN A 135 -2.89 6.47 13.59
C GLN A 135 -3.62 5.24 14.16
N GLY A 136 -2.85 4.38 14.82
CA GLY A 136 -3.33 3.39 15.80
C GLY A 136 -4.47 2.49 15.29
N ALA A 137 -5.59 2.47 16.03
CA ALA A 137 -6.72 1.58 15.75
C ALA A 137 -7.30 1.76 14.34
N ASN A 138 -7.28 2.97 13.77
CA ASN A 138 -7.80 3.24 12.43
C ASN A 138 -6.91 2.64 11.33
N GLN A 139 -5.60 2.67 11.52
CA GLN A 139 -4.61 2.02 10.64
C GLN A 139 -4.82 0.51 10.63
N SER A 140 -4.84 -0.11 11.81
CA SER A 140 -5.00 -1.57 11.97
C SER A 140 -6.36 -2.05 11.44
N ALA A 141 -7.45 -1.33 11.74
CA ALA A 141 -8.78 -1.69 11.26
C ALA A 141 -8.91 -1.60 9.73
N LEU A 142 -8.33 -0.56 9.12
CA LEU A 142 -8.34 -0.42 7.67
C LEU A 142 -7.52 -1.52 7.00
N LYS A 143 -6.30 -1.79 7.49
CA LYS A 143 -5.44 -2.88 7.00
C LYS A 143 -6.13 -4.23 7.08
N ALA A 144 -6.68 -4.56 8.25
CA ALA A 144 -7.42 -5.80 8.47
C ALA A 144 -8.64 -5.91 7.55
N THR A 145 -9.37 -4.81 7.34
CA THR A 145 -10.55 -4.76 6.45
C THR A 145 -10.18 -5.01 4.99
N LEU A 146 -9.10 -4.40 4.48
CA LEU A 146 -8.64 -4.57 3.11
C LEU A 146 -8.29 -6.04 2.81
N PHE A 147 -7.48 -6.65 3.68
CA PHE A 147 -7.14 -8.06 3.57
C PHE A 147 -8.37 -8.96 3.67
N ALA A 148 -9.22 -8.73 4.67
CA ALA A 148 -10.41 -9.54 4.84
C ALA A 148 -11.33 -9.46 3.59
N ASN A 149 -11.52 -8.27 3.02
CA ASN A 149 -12.39 -8.11 1.86
C ASN A 149 -11.77 -8.67 0.58
N ARG A 150 -10.44 -8.58 0.41
CA ARG A 150 -9.76 -9.25 -0.70
C ARG A 150 -9.84 -10.78 -0.57
N SER A 151 -9.72 -11.32 0.64
CA SER A 151 -10.00 -12.73 0.94
C SER A 151 -11.40 -13.17 0.48
N GLN A 152 -12.43 -12.36 0.74
CA GLN A 152 -13.79 -12.65 0.24
C GLN A 152 -13.84 -12.72 -1.28
N ALA A 153 -13.14 -11.82 -1.97
CA ALA A 153 -13.10 -11.81 -3.42
C ALA A 153 -12.40 -13.06 -3.97
N HIS A 154 -11.32 -13.50 -3.33
CA HIS A 154 -10.66 -14.77 -3.65
C HIS A 154 -11.57 -15.99 -3.40
N ILE A 155 -12.34 -16.02 -2.30
CA ILE A 155 -13.34 -17.06 -2.03
C ILE A 155 -14.38 -17.14 -3.15
N ASN A 156 -14.88 -16.00 -3.63
CA ASN A 156 -15.87 -15.96 -4.71
C ASN A 156 -15.34 -16.53 -6.03
N LEU A 157 -14.01 -16.52 -6.23
CA LEU A 157 -13.33 -17.14 -7.38
C LEU A 157 -12.80 -18.55 -7.10
N LYS A 158 -12.97 -19.08 -5.89
CA LYS A 158 -12.38 -20.35 -5.43
C LYS A 158 -10.84 -20.36 -5.43
N ASN A 159 -10.23 -19.19 -5.31
CA ASN A 159 -8.78 -19.02 -5.13
C ASN A 159 -8.44 -19.26 -3.65
N TRP A 160 -8.47 -20.52 -3.22
CA TRP A 160 -8.51 -20.86 -1.80
C TRP A 160 -7.21 -20.54 -1.04
N GLU A 161 -6.05 -20.66 -1.69
CA GLU A 161 -4.76 -20.38 -1.07
C GLU A 161 -4.61 -18.88 -0.77
N GLU A 162 -4.90 -18.03 -1.75
CA GLU A 162 -4.84 -16.59 -1.60
C GLU A 162 -5.92 -16.07 -0.65
N ALA A 163 -7.11 -16.67 -0.67
CA ALA A 163 -8.15 -16.38 0.30
C ALA A 163 -7.68 -16.65 1.73
N LEU A 164 -6.98 -17.77 1.95
CA LEU A 164 -6.44 -18.15 3.25
C LEU A 164 -5.33 -17.20 3.69
N ASP A 165 -4.38 -16.87 2.81
CA ASP A 165 -3.28 -15.96 3.12
C ASP A 165 -3.79 -14.55 3.50
N ASP A 166 -4.76 -14.02 2.75
CA ASP A 166 -5.39 -12.74 3.07
C ASP A 166 -6.17 -12.79 4.40
N ALA A 167 -6.90 -13.87 4.66
CA ALA A 167 -7.61 -14.02 5.93
C ALA A 167 -6.64 -14.07 7.12
N GLN A 168 -5.54 -14.82 7.00
CA GLN A 168 -4.49 -14.88 8.01
C GLN A 168 -3.79 -13.53 8.18
N SER A 169 -3.52 -12.81 7.09
CA SER A 169 -2.92 -11.47 7.13
C SER A 169 -3.83 -10.47 7.84
N SER A 170 -5.15 -10.56 7.65
CA SER A 170 -6.12 -9.78 8.43
C SER A 170 -6.07 -10.13 9.93
N LEU A 171 -6.05 -11.43 10.27
CA LEU A 171 -6.01 -11.92 11.66
C LEU A 171 -4.69 -11.62 12.38
N LYS A 172 -3.57 -11.50 11.66
CA LYS A 172 -2.30 -11.01 12.23
C LYS A 172 -2.42 -9.57 12.75
N VAL A 173 -3.29 -8.76 12.14
CA VAL A 173 -3.51 -7.35 12.51
C VAL A 173 -4.64 -7.22 13.52
N GLN A 174 -5.74 -7.97 13.32
CA GLN A 174 -6.90 -8.00 14.22
C GLN A 174 -7.31 -9.47 14.47
N PRO A 175 -6.77 -10.11 15.51
CA PRO A 175 -7.03 -11.52 15.80
C PRO A 175 -8.49 -11.88 16.04
N ASP A 176 -9.29 -10.90 16.47
CA ASP A 176 -10.71 -11.02 16.81
C ASP A 176 -11.65 -10.63 15.66
N ASN A 177 -11.15 -10.37 14.45
CA ASN A 177 -11.97 -9.99 13.31
C ASN A 177 -12.89 -11.17 12.88
N PRO A 178 -14.22 -11.09 13.11
CA PRO A 178 -15.11 -12.22 12.89
C PRO A 178 -15.26 -12.55 11.39
N LYS A 179 -15.15 -11.55 10.51
CA LYS A 179 -15.21 -11.76 9.05
C LYS A 179 -13.98 -12.50 8.56
N ALA A 180 -12.80 -12.17 9.09
CA ALA A 180 -11.56 -12.84 8.71
C ALA A 180 -11.51 -14.29 9.22
N LEU A 181 -11.96 -14.54 10.46
CA LEU A 181 -12.10 -15.91 11.00
C LEU A 181 -13.01 -16.77 10.12
N HIS A 182 -14.20 -16.27 9.80
CA HIS A 182 -15.14 -17.00 8.95
C HIS A 182 -14.57 -17.29 7.54
N ARG A 183 -13.88 -16.31 6.95
CA ARG A 183 -13.25 -16.46 5.62
C ARG A 183 -12.10 -17.46 5.64
N LYS A 184 -11.30 -17.49 6.71
CA LYS A 184 -10.26 -18.50 6.92
C LYS A 184 -10.86 -19.91 6.91
N GLU A 185 -11.92 -20.14 7.67
CA GLU A 185 -12.60 -21.45 7.73
C GLU A 185 -13.14 -21.90 6.36
N ILE A 186 -13.72 -20.97 5.58
CA ILE A 186 -14.19 -21.25 4.23
C ILE A 186 -13.03 -21.66 3.33
N ALA A 187 -11.93 -20.90 3.37
CA ALA A 187 -10.75 -21.16 2.55
C ALA A 187 -10.10 -22.51 2.89
N GLU A 188 -9.96 -22.84 4.19
CA GLU A 188 -9.44 -24.13 4.65
C GLU A 188 -10.30 -25.31 4.18
N LYS A 189 -11.64 -25.18 4.26
CA LYS A 189 -12.56 -26.20 3.72
C LYS A 189 -12.45 -26.33 2.20
N GLY A 190 -12.26 -25.21 1.50
CA GLY A 190 -12.04 -25.18 0.05
C GLY A 190 -10.76 -25.93 -0.35
N LEU A 191 -9.66 -25.70 0.37
CA LEU A 191 -8.38 -26.39 0.15
C LEU A 191 -8.47 -27.89 0.41
N ALA A 192 -9.07 -28.29 1.55
CA ALA A 192 -9.25 -29.70 1.87
C ALA A 192 -10.09 -30.42 0.80
N SER A 193 -11.14 -29.76 0.30
CA SER A 193 -11.98 -30.30 -0.78
C SER A 193 -11.20 -30.46 -2.09
N LEU A 194 -10.34 -29.49 -2.44
CA LEU A 194 -9.51 -29.56 -3.64
C LEU A 194 -8.49 -30.70 -3.56
N GLN A 195 -7.83 -30.85 -2.41
CA GLN A 195 -6.88 -31.94 -2.16
C GLN A 195 -7.56 -33.31 -2.21
N GLN A 196 -8.76 -33.43 -1.63
CA GLN A 196 -9.54 -34.66 -1.70
C GLN A 196 -9.92 -35.03 -3.14
N GLN A 197 -10.33 -34.04 -3.94
CA GLN A 197 -10.67 -34.25 -5.36
C GLN A 197 -9.44 -34.67 -6.18
N GLN A 198 -8.27 -34.08 -5.91
CA GLN A 198 -7.01 -34.45 -6.57
C GLN A 198 -6.62 -35.89 -6.23
N SER A 199 -6.62 -36.24 -4.93
CA SER A 199 -6.31 -37.60 -4.47
C SER A 199 -7.27 -38.63 -5.06
N TYR A 200 -8.57 -38.34 -5.10
CA TYR A 200 -9.56 -39.22 -5.74
C TYR A 200 -9.30 -39.38 -7.24
N GLY A 201 -8.96 -38.30 -7.94
CA GLY A 201 -8.63 -38.33 -9.36
C GLY A 201 -7.38 -39.17 -9.67
N GLU A 202 -6.36 -39.12 -8.81
CA GLU A 202 -5.16 -39.94 -8.91
C GLU A 202 -5.45 -41.42 -8.65
N ALA A 203 -6.20 -41.72 -7.58
CA ALA A 203 -6.62 -43.09 -7.27
C ALA A 203 -7.41 -43.71 -8.43
N LEU A 204 -8.35 -42.95 -9.02
CA LEU A 204 -9.12 -43.39 -10.18
C LEU A 204 -8.24 -43.64 -11.42
N LYS A 205 -7.26 -42.76 -11.69
CA LYS A 205 -6.32 -42.95 -12.80
C LYS A 205 -5.48 -44.21 -12.61
N ASN A 206 -4.98 -44.46 -11.40
CA ASN A 206 -4.21 -45.66 -11.07
C ASN A 206 -5.06 -46.92 -11.24
N ALA A 207 -6.28 -46.95 -10.68
CA ALA A 207 -7.20 -48.07 -10.84
C ALA A 207 -7.51 -48.37 -12.32
N LEU A 208 -7.72 -47.33 -13.13
CA LEU A 208 -7.95 -47.49 -14.57
C LEU A 208 -6.73 -48.01 -15.33
N PHE A 209 -5.52 -47.55 -14.96
CA PHE A 209 -4.27 -48.03 -15.54
C PHE A 209 -4.13 -49.55 -15.34
N TYR A 210 -4.22 -49.99 -14.09
CA TYR A 210 -4.13 -51.40 -13.71
C TYR A 210 -5.24 -52.25 -14.32
N LYS A 211 -6.48 -51.74 -14.38
CA LYS A 211 -7.58 -52.40 -15.09
C LYS A 211 -7.24 -52.63 -16.57
N ASN A 212 -6.69 -51.62 -17.24
CA ASN A 212 -6.36 -51.73 -18.66
C ASN A 212 -5.20 -52.72 -18.91
N GLN A 213 -4.21 -52.75 -18.02
CA GLN A 213 -3.11 -53.71 -18.06
C GLN A 213 -3.61 -55.15 -17.83
N GLY A 214 -4.47 -55.37 -16.83
CA GLY A 214 -5.11 -56.66 -16.59
C GLY A 214 -5.96 -57.13 -17.77
N ASN A 215 -6.73 -56.22 -18.39
CA ASN A 215 -7.52 -56.54 -19.58
C ASN A 215 -6.63 -56.97 -20.75
N LYS A 216 -5.49 -56.30 -20.95
CA LYS A 216 -4.52 -56.68 -21.98
C LYS A 216 -3.97 -58.09 -21.74
N LEU A 217 -3.54 -58.39 -20.52
CA LEU A 217 -3.02 -59.72 -20.16
C LEU A 217 -4.09 -60.82 -20.30
N LEU A 218 -5.36 -60.52 -19.99
CA LEU A 218 -6.48 -61.43 -20.28
C LEU A 218 -6.61 -61.73 -21.77
N THR A 219 -6.49 -60.72 -22.64
CA THR A 219 -6.53 -60.94 -24.10
C THR A 219 -5.34 -61.75 -24.60
N GLU A 220 -4.21 -61.68 -23.92
CA GLU A 220 -2.99 -62.47 -24.19
C GLU A 220 -3.04 -63.88 -23.58
N GLY A 221 -4.06 -64.19 -22.78
CA GLY A 221 -4.28 -65.50 -22.16
C GLY A 221 -3.60 -65.71 -20.80
N ASP A 222 -2.90 -64.70 -20.27
CA ASP A 222 -2.26 -64.78 -18.95
C ASP A 222 -3.20 -64.31 -17.83
N GLY A 223 -4.13 -65.19 -17.47
CA GLY A 223 -5.11 -64.91 -16.42
C GLY A 223 -4.50 -64.71 -15.03
N LYS A 224 -3.33 -65.29 -14.75
CA LYS A 224 -2.65 -65.16 -13.45
C LYS A 224 -2.01 -63.77 -13.32
N ALA A 225 -1.30 -63.33 -14.36
CA ALA A 225 -0.74 -61.98 -14.39
C ALA A 225 -1.86 -60.92 -14.40
N ALA A 226 -2.95 -61.15 -15.13
CA ALA A 226 -4.10 -60.26 -15.14
C ALA A 226 -4.74 -60.07 -13.74
N ALA A 227 -4.92 -61.16 -12.98
CA ALA A 227 -5.41 -61.08 -11.61
C ALA A 227 -4.48 -60.28 -10.69
N GLY A 228 -3.17 -60.37 -10.91
CA GLY A 228 -2.16 -59.55 -10.24
C GLY A 228 -2.38 -58.05 -10.51
N GLU A 229 -2.48 -57.66 -11.79
CA GLU A 229 -2.71 -56.25 -12.16
C GLU A 229 -4.02 -55.71 -11.57
N TYR A 230 -5.13 -56.46 -11.59
CA TYR A 230 -6.38 -56.00 -10.97
C TYR A 230 -6.25 -55.79 -9.47
N THR A 231 -5.48 -56.63 -8.78
CA THR A 231 -5.25 -56.50 -7.34
C THR A 231 -4.46 -55.22 -7.05
N SER A 232 -3.42 -54.93 -7.85
CA SER A 232 -2.65 -53.69 -7.75
C SER A 232 -3.48 -52.42 -7.96
N GLY A 233 -4.60 -52.51 -8.70
CA GLY A 233 -5.53 -51.39 -8.91
C GLY A 233 -6.54 -51.17 -7.77
N LEU A 234 -6.59 -52.05 -6.77
CA LEU A 234 -7.46 -51.95 -5.60
C LEU A 234 -6.73 -51.43 -4.35
N GLU A 235 -5.40 -51.41 -4.38
CA GLU A 235 -4.52 -50.81 -3.35
C GLU A 235 -4.40 -49.29 -3.52
#